data_AF-A0A060YC11-F1
#
_entry.id   AF-A0A060YC11-F1
#
_cell.length_a   1.000
_cell.length_b   1.000
_cell.length_c   1.000
_cell.angle_alpha   90.00
_cell.angle_beta   90.00
_cell.angle_gamma   90.00
#
_symmetry.space_group_name_H-M   'P 1'
#
loop_
_entity.id
_entity.type
_entity.pdbx_description
1 polymer ?
#
loop_
_entity_poly.entity_id
_entity_poly.type
_entity_poly.pdbx_seq_one_letter_code
_entity_poly.pdbx_strand_id
1 'polypeptide(L)'
;MTLLIFFVYYGKIKMHEPKCHEEHLIPYSMVQPIQVMTKRPVIFSPSLLSRGLIERLLQPAESGLDFNTCQPELIQATERNDKSVFLLDASTPEQALGISLQSIQDVISQDKHCLLELGLSSVEGLLRQGVYPIVINIRPKNKKHKKLKKLLTGRGEDGVMEEVCQADEQKLETLPLLYHTLEPSTWSCTEDLLLAIRNVIHSQQKALLWVELERLQ
;
A
#
# COMPACT_ATOMS: atom_id res chain seq x y z
N MET A 1 -34.05 -8.20 -0.76
CA MET A 1 -32.59 -8.08 -0.92
C MET A 1 -32.19 -6.75 -0.34
N THR A 2 -31.77 -6.73 0.92
CA THR A 2 -31.32 -5.51 1.59
C THR A 2 -29.96 -5.16 1.01
N LEU A 3 -29.88 -4.03 0.31
CA LEU A 3 -28.64 -3.46 -0.17
C LEU A 3 -27.77 -3.16 1.07
N LEU A 4 -26.80 -4.01 1.38
CA LEU A 4 -25.81 -3.70 2.41
C LEU A 4 -24.88 -2.62 1.82
N ILE A 5 -25.15 -1.37 2.16
CA ILE A 5 -24.28 -0.24 1.85
C ILE A 5 -23.13 -0.29 2.86
N PHE A 6 -21.94 -0.69 2.41
CA PHE A 6 -20.73 -0.65 3.23
C PHE A 6 -20.14 0.75 3.15
N PHE A 7 -19.92 1.38 4.30
CA PHE A 7 -19.45 2.76 4.40
C PHE A 7 -17.92 2.80 4.50
N VAL A 8 -17.25 3.51 3.60
CA VAL A 8 -15.85 3.90 3.77
C VAL A 8 -15.85 5.19 4.58
N TYR A 9 -15.56 5.07 5.87
CA TYR A 9 -15.09 6.18 6.67
C TYR A 9 -13.57 6.13 6.63
N TYR A 10 -12.88 7.24 6.37
CA TYR A 10 -11.50 7.55 6.79
C TYR A 10 -10.72 6.38 7.47
N GLY A 11 -10.38 5.31 6.72
CA GLY A 11 -9.67 4.13 7.25
C GLY A 11 -10.40 3.21 8.25
N LYS A 12 -11.71 3.29 8.46
CA LYS A 12 -12.53 2.37 9.29
C LYS A 12 -13.90 2.08 8.67
N ILE A 13 -14.18 0.82 8.33
CA ILE A 13 -15.56 0.35 8.10
C ILE A 13 -16.25 0.32 9.47
N LYS A 14 -17.27 1.17 9.66
CA LYS A 14 -18.11 1.16 10.87
C LYS A 14 -19.58 1.08 10.47
N MET A 15 -20.29 0.09 11.04
CA MET A 15 -21.74 0.00 10.97
C MET A 15 -22.34 1.16 11.79
N HIS A 16 -23.23 1.96 11.21
CA HIS A 16 -23.98 2.97 11.95
C HIS A 16 -25.49 2.71 11.81
N GLU A 17 -26.16 2.47 12.94
CA GLU A 17 -27.62 2.56 13.03
C GLU A 17 -27.99 4.05 13.16
N PRO A 18 -28.84 4.60 12.28
CA PRO A 18 -29.10 6.03 12.26
C PRO A 18 -29.89 6.44 13.50
N LYS A 19 -29.27 7.25 14.38
CA LYS A 19 -30.02 8.10 15.31
C LYS A 19 -30.20 9.47 14.67
N CYS A 20 -31.47 9.87 14.55
CA CYS A 20 -31.93 11.11 13.93
C CYS A 20 -31.50 12.33 14.75
N HIS A 21 -30.26 12.79 14.62
CA HIS A 21 -29.86 14.17 14.96
C HIS A 21 -29.07 14.77 13.79
N GLU A 22 -29.51 15.95 13.41
CA GLU A 22 -29.16 16.69 12.20
C GLU A 22 -27.84 17.46 12.42
N GLU A 23 -26.70 16.80 12.28
CA GLU A 23 -25.38 17.46 12.26
C GLU A 23 -24.48 16.82 11.19
N HIS A 24 -24.14 17.59 10.15
CA HIS A 24 -23.21 17.29 9.05
C HIS A 24 -23.41 15.93 8.36
N LEU A 25 -24.28 15.89 7.34
CA LEU A 25 -24.36 14.76 6.41
C LEU A 25 -23.02 14.61 5.68
N ILE A 26 -22.21 13.63 6.10
CA ILE A 26 -21.01 13.21 5.38
C ILE A 26 -21.48 12.43 4.14
N PRO A 27 -21.06 12.82 2.93
CA PRO A 27 -21.51 12.16 1.72
C PRO A 27 -21.06 10.70 1.73
N TYR A 28 -22.02 9.79 1.65
CA TYR A 28 -21.76 8.37 1.52
C TYR A 28 -21.22 8.08 0.11
N SER A 29 -20.21 7.22 0.02
CA SER A 29 -19.71 6.71 -1.26
C SER A 29 -20.10 5.25 -1.47
N MET A 30 -20.36 4.88 -2.72
CA MET A 30 -20.66 3.50 -3.08
C MET A 30 -19.36 2.68 -3.18
N VAL A 31 -19.33 1.54 -2.50
CA VAL A 31 -18.26 0.54 -2.64
C VAL A 31 -18.77 -0.73 -3.28
N GLN A 32 -17.85 -1.43 -3.93
CA GLN A 32 -18.09 -2.73 -4.54
C GLN A 32 -17.25 -3.79 -3.84
N PRO A 33 -17.85 -4.95 -3.48
CA PRO A 33 -17.10 -6.10 -3.00
C PRO A 33 -16.36 -6.78 -4.16
N ILE A 34 -15.05 -6.89 -4.03
CA ILE A 34 -14.17 -7.56 -4.99
C ILE A 34 -13.51 -8.74 -4.30
N GLN A 35 -13.70 -9.92 -4.88
CA GLN A 35 -12.97 -11.13 -4.50
C GLN A 35 -11.77 -11.30 -5.44
N VAL A 36 -10.57 -11.15 -4.91
CA VAL A 36 -9.33 -11.26 -5.70
C VAL A 36 -8.76 -12.67 -5.52
N MET A 37 -8.76 -13.45 -6.61
CA MET A 37 -8.31 -14.85 -6.58
C MET A 37 -6.80 -15.00 -6.76
N THR A 38 -6.15 -14.03 -7.39
CA THR A 38 -4.70 -13.99 -7.60
C THR A 38 -3.99 -13.34 -6.42
N LYS A 39 -2.67 -13.54 -6.30
CA LYS A 39 -1.87 -12.79 -5.34
C LYS A 39 -1.93 -11.30 -5.62
N ARG A 40 -2.07 -10.53 -4.54
CA ARG A 40 -2.17 -9.07 -4.57
C ARG A 40 -0.79 -8.43 -4.41
N PRO A 41 -0.45 -7.36 -5.15
CA PRO A 41 0.75 -6.59 -4.87
C PRO A 41 0.69 -5.94 -3.48
N VAL A 42 1.84 -5.59 -2.92
CA VAL A 42 1.96 -4.99 -1.59
C VAL A 42 2.66 -3.64 -1.70
N ILE A 43 2.03 -2.61 -1.15
CA ILE A 43 2.56 -1.24 -1.08
C ILE A 43 2.74 -0.88 0.40
N PHE A 44 3.93 -0.38 0.75
CA PHE A 44 4.23 0.10 2.10
C PHE A 44 4.11 1.61 2.16
N SER A 45 3.53 2.10 3.26
CA SER A 45 3.57 3.51 3.64
C SER A 45 4.22 3.65 5.03
N PRO A 46 5.11 4.62 5.25
CA PRO A 46 5.67 5.53 4.26
C PRO A 46 6.55 4.82 3.21
N SER A 47 6.53 5.30 1.97
CA SER A 47 7.22 4.66 0.83
C SER A 47 8.75 4.58 1.01
N LEU A 48 9.33 5.43 1.86
CA LEU A 48 10.75 5.38 2.22
C LEU A 48 11.17 4.08 2.91
N LEU A 49 10.24 3.33 3.49
CA LEU A 49 10.52 2.04 4.12
C LEU A 49 10.51 0.90 3.10
N SER A 50 9.91 1.10 1.92
CA SER A 50 9.65 0.03 0.96
C SER A 50 10.91 -0.72 0.60
N ARG A 51 11.97 -0.02 0.18
CA ARG A 51 13.23 -0.66 -0.22
C ARG A 51 13.83 -1.54 0.88
N GLY A 52 14.03 -0.98 2.08
CA GLY A 52 14.62 -1.73 3.18
C GLY A 52 13.74 -2.89 3.66
N LEU A 53 12.41 -2.74 3.61
CA LEU A 53 11.49 -3.83 3.94
C LEU A 53 11.52 -4.94 2.89
N ILE A 54 11.52 -4.58 1.60
CA ILE A 54 11.57 -5.53 0.49
C ILE A 54 12.87 -6.35 0.57
N GLU A 55 14.01 -5.70 0.74
CA GLU A 55 15.31 -6.36 0.88
C GLU A 55 15.30 -7.38 2.04
N ARG A 56 14.68 -7.03 3.17
CA ARG A 56 14.59 -7.92 4.35
C ARG A 56 13.55 -9.02 4.22
N LEU A 57 12.41 -8.76 3.58
CA LEU A 57 11.37 -9.74 3.35
C LEU A 57 11.83 -10.81 2.37
N LEU A 58 12.66 -10.45 1.38
CA LEU A 58 13.20 -11.38 0.37
C LEU A 58 14.50 -12.07 0.81
N GLN A 59 15.11 -11.66 1.93
CA GLN A 59 16.38 -12.22 2.41
C GLN A 59 16.31 -13.74 2.72
N PRO A 60 15.26 -14.28 3.38
CA PRO A 60 15.15 -15.72 3.60
C PRO A 60 14.86 -16.46 2.28
N ALA A 61 15.61 -17.54 1.99
CA ALA A 61 15.49 -18.28 0.73
C ALA A 61 14.06 -18.77 0.44
N GLU A 62 13.33 -19.20 1.48
CA GLU A 62 11.94 -19.65 1.40
C GLU A 62 10.95 -18.54 1.01
N SER A 63 11.29 -17.27 1.25
CA SER A 63 10.42 -16.14 0.90
C SER A 63 10.19 -16.01 -0.61
N GLY A 64 11.09 -16.58 -1.44
CA GLY A 64 10.93 -16.62 -2.89
C GLY A 64 9.76 -17.49 -3.38
N LEU A 65 9.12 -18.28 -2.50
CA LEU A 65 7.90 -19.03 -2.80
C LEU A 65 6.65 -18.15 -2.76
N ASP A 66 6.59 -17.19 -1.83
CA ASP A 66 5.42 -16.34 -1.61
C ASP A 66 5.54 -14.94 -2.22
N PHE A 67 6.78 -14.46 -2.34
CA PHE A 67 7.09 -13.06 -2.66
C PHE A 67 8.05 -12.95 -3.85
N ASN A 68 7.86 -11.87 -4.61
CA ASN A 68 8.87 -11.35 -5.52
C ASN A 68 8.79 -9.82 -5.51
N THR A 69 9.73 -9.14 -6.15
CA THR A 69 9.68 -7.69 -6.39
C THR A 69 9.79 -7.40 -7.88
N CYS A 70 9.36 -6.21 -8.25
CA CYS A 70 9.37 -5.72 -9.61
C CYS A 70 10.51 -4.68 -9.68
N GLN A 71 11.53 -4.92 -10.52
CA GLN A 71 12.69 -4.02 -10.60
C GLN A 71 12.28 -2.69 -11.27
N PRO A 72 12.63 -1.53 -10.70
CA PRO A 72 12.40 -0.25 -11.35
C PRO A 72 13.23 -0.11 -12.63
N GLU A 73 12.58 0.33 -13.70
CA GLU A 73 13.17 0.53 -15.02
C GLU A 73 13.13 2.01 -15.41
N LEU A 74 14.05 2.43 -16.29
CA LEU A 74 14.09 3.80 -16.80
C LEU A 74 12.93 4.02 -17.77
N ILE A 75 12.06 4.97 -17.44
CA ILE A 75 10.87 5.31 -18.23
C ILE A 75 11.22 6.43 -19.21
N GLN A 76 10.99 6.18 -20.50
CA GLN A 76 11.21 7.18 -21.54
C GLN A 76 10.22 8.33 -21.38
N ALA A 77 10.60 9.53 -21.83
CA ALA A 77 9.75 10.71 -21.73
C ALA A 77 8.37 10.52 -22.40
N THR A 78 8.30 9.72 -23.46
CA THR A 78 7.08 9.36 -24.18
C THR A 78 6.13 8.47 -23.38
N GLU A 79 6.65 7.70 -22.43
CA GLU A 79 5.91 6.69 -21.66
C GLU A 79 5.43 7.22 -20.30
N ARG A 80 5.81 8.45 -19.93
CA ARG A 80 5.47 9.03 -18.60
C ARG A 80 3.97 9.21 -18.36
N ASN A 81 3.19 9.34 -19.43
CA ASN A 81 1.73 9.45 -19.36
C ASN A 81 1.04 8.11 -19.65
N ASP A 82 1.81 7.03 -19.82
CA ASP A 82 1.24 5.70 -20.02
C ASP A 82 0.61 5.22 -18.71
N LYS A 83 -0.68 4.86 -18.78
CA LYS A 83 -1.46 4.36 -17.63
C LYS A 83 -0.99 2.98 -17.16
N SER A 84 -0.12 2.33 -17.92
CA SER A 84 0.49 1.04 -17.60
C SER A 84 1.87 1.18 -16.93
N VAL A 85 2.34 2.41 -16.66
CA VAL A 85 3.60 2.67 -15.98
C VAL A 85 3.35 3.39 -14.65
N PHE A 86 3.98 2.92 -13.58
CA PHE A 86 3.87 3.50 -12.24
C PHE A 86 5.21 4.08 -11.82
N LEU A 87 5.30 5.40 -11.68
CA LEU A 87 6.54 6.09 -11.34
C LEU A 87 6.88 5.99 -9.85
N LEU A 88 8.17 5.95 -9.55
CA LEU A 88 8.70 6.02 -8.20
C LEU A 88 8.68 7.47 -7.69
N ASP A 89 8.22 7.68 -6.44
CA ASP A 89 8.17 9.01 -5.81
C ASP A 89 9.55 9.69 -5.71
N ALA A 90 10.63 8.90 -5.62
CA ALA A 90 12.00 9.40 -5.47
C ALA A 90 12.72 9.70 -6.80
N SER A 91 12.05 9.54 -7.95
CA SER A 91 12.67 9.71 -9.26
C SER A 91 12.76 11.19 -9.68
N THR A 92 13.85 11.57 -10.38
CA THR A 92 13.98 12.94 -10.93
C THR A 92 13.38 13.00 -12.33
N PRO A 93 13.02 14.21 -12.82
CA PRO A 93 12.53 14.39 -14.19
C PRO A 93 13.50 13.93 -15.28
N GLU A 94 14.80 13.78 -15.01
CA GLU A 94 15.81 13.31 -15.96
C GLU A 94 16.01 11.80 -15.89
N GLN A 95 15.71 11.17 -14.75
CA GLN A 95 15.85 9.74 -14.50
C GLN A 95 14.55 9.20 -13.88
N ALA A 96 13.45 9.32 -14.62
CA ALA A 96 12.16 8.81 -14.20
C ALA A 96 12.24 7.28 -14.14
N LEU A 97 12.27 6.72 -12.93
CA LEU A 97 12.20 5.28 -12.71
C LEU A 97 10.75 4.88 -12.46
N GLY A 98 10.34 3.73 -12.98
CA GLY A 98 8.99 3.23 -12.82
C GLY A 98 8.91 1.71 -12.90
N ILE A 99 7.74 1.19 -12.57
CA ILE A 99 7.41 -0.23 -12.66
C ILE A 99 6.28 -0.36 -13.68
N SER A 100 6.43 -1.26 -14.65
CA SER A 100 5.38 -1.52 -15.63
C SER A 100 4.30 -2.45 -15.08
N LEU A 101 3.07 -2.31 -15.58
CA LEU A 101 1.96 -3.21 -15.31
C LEU A 101 2.31 -4.64 -15.71
N GLN A 102 3.03 -4.82 -16.82
CA GLN A 102 3.46 -6.13 -17.29
C GLN A 102 4.36 -6.82 -16.25
N SER A 103 5.37 -6.11 -15.71
CA SER A 103 6.26 -6.67 -14.68
C SER A 103 5.49 -7.11 -13.44
N ILE A 104 4.44 -6.37 -13.06
CA ILE A 104 3.56 -6.74 -11.95
C ILE A 104 2.76 -7.99 -12.28
N GLN A 105 2.16 -8.06 -13.48
CA GLN A 105 1.39 -9.22 -13.94
C GLN A 105 2.25 -10.48 -14.05
N ASP A 106 3.51 -10.36 -14.47
CA ASP A 106 4.45 -11.48 -14.55
C ASP A 106 4.71 -12.11 -13.18
N VAL A 107 4.87 -11.29 -12.13
CA VAL A 107 5.00 -11.79 -10.75
C VAL A 107 3.70 -12.43 -10.27
N ILE A 108 2.55 -11.81 -10.53
CA ILE A 108 1.24 -12.36 -10.14
C ILE A 108 0.98 -13.72 -10.83
N SER A 109 1.38 -13.87 -12.09
CA SER A 109 1.23 -15.12 -12.86
C SER A 109 2.03 -16.30 -12.28
N GLN A 110 3.05 -16.02 -11.47
CA GLN A 110 3.83 -17.02 -10.73
C GLN A 110 3.20 -17.36 -9.37
N ASP A 111 1.97 -16.90 -9.10
CA ASP A 111 1.27 -17.02 -7.82
C ASP A 111 2.04 -16.40 -6.64
N LYS A 112 2.69 -15.26 -6.87
CA LYS A 112 3.46 -14.51 -5.85
C LYS A 112 2.93 -13.11 -5.63
N HIS A 113 3.06 -12.62 -4.41
CA HIS A 113 2.83 -11.22 -4.10
C HIS A 113 4.00 -10.37 -4.65
N CYS A 114 3.75 -9.37 -5.52
CA CYS A 114 4.79 -8.38 -5.85
C CYS A 114 4.90 -7.34 -4.73
N LEU A 115 6.04 -7.30 -4.05
CA LEU A 115 6.38 -6.24 -3.10
C LEU A 115 6.88 -5.02 -3.90
N LEU A 116 6.16 -3.90 -3.85
CA LEU A 116 6.39 -2.76 -4.74
C LEU A 116 7.11 -1.62 -4.03
N GLU A 117 8.19 -1.12 -4.64
CA GLU A 117 8.82 0.15 -4.26
C GLU A 117 8.05 1.34 -4.87
N LEU A 118 6.72 1.37 -4.68
CA LEU A 118 5.85 2.46 -5.15
C LEU A 118 5.21 3.19 -3.95
N GLY A 119 4.83 4.43 -4.19
CA GLY A 119 4.06 5.24 -3.25
C GLY A 119 2.56 5.05 -3.35
N LEU A 120 1.82 5.69 -2.43
CA LEU A 120 0.35 5.70 -2.41
C LEU A 120 -0.28 6.31 -3.67
N SER A 121 0.46 7.18 -4.38
CA SER A 121 0.10 7.76 -5.67
C SER A 121 -0.20 6.71 -6.74
N SER A 122 0.42 5.53 -6.66
CA SER A 122 0.22 4.44 -7.62
C SER A 122 -1.08 3.65 -7.43
N VAL A 123 -1.70 3.73 -6.25
CA VAL A 123 -2.84 2.86 -5.86
C VAL A 123 -4.02 3.02 -6.81
N GLU A 124 -4.42 4.26 -7.12
CA GLU A 124 -5.54 4.48 -8.03
C GLU A 124 -5.22 4.00 -9.45
N GLY A 125 -3.99 4.19 -9.91
CA GLY A 125 -3.53 3.69 -11.20
C GLY A 125 -3.65 2.17 -11.29
N LEU A 126 -3.18 1.46 -10.27
CA LEU A 126 -3.29 0.00 -10.19
C LEU A 126 -4.76 -0.46 -10.23
N LEU A 127 -5.63 0.21 -9.48
CA LEU A 127 -7.05 -0.14 -9.44
C LEU A 127 -7.75 0.10 -10.78
N ARG A 128 -7.40 1.16 -11.50
CA ARG A 128 -7.89 1.40 -12.88
C ARG A 128 -7.47 0.29 -13.85
N GLN A 129 -6.36 -0.40 -13.57
CA GLN A 129 -5.88 -1.56 -14.34
C GLN A 129 -6.44 -2.90 -13.81
N GLY A 130 -7.36 -2.89 -12.85
CA GLY A 130 -7.88 -4.11 -12.22
C GLY A 130 -6.87 -4.82 -11.32
N VAL A 131 -5.83 -4.12 -10.87
CA VAL A 131 -4.83 -4.63 -9.93
C VAL A 131 -5.13 -4.08 -8.54
N TYR A 132 -5.30 -4.98 -7.57
CA TYR A 132 -5.85 -4.65 -6.24
C TYR A 132 -4.80 -4.80 -5.13
N PRO A 133 -3.99 -3.76 -4.83
CA PRO A 133 -2.89 -3.89 -3.88
C PRO A 133 -3.36 -4.05 -2.43
N ILE A 134 -2.51 -4.63 -1.59
CA ILE A 134 -2.57 -4.58 -0.12
C ILE A 134 -1.72 -3.39 0.31
N VAL A 135 -2.33 -2.37 0.91
CA VAL A 135 -1.62 -1.20 1.44
C VAL A 135 -1.38 -1.40 2.94
N ILE A 136 -0.11 -1.35 3.35
CA ILE A 136 0.31 -1.50 4.75
C ILE A 136 0.99 -0.22 5.21
N ASN A 137 0.32 0.52 6.09
CA ASN A 137 0.87 1.67 6.79
C ASN A 137 1.65 1.21 8.03
N ILE A 138 2.89 1.67 8.18
CA ILE A 138 3.79 1.32 9.28
C ILE A 138 4.05 2.59 10.06
N ARG A 139 3.43 2.71 11.23
CA ARG A 139 3.62 3.87 12.08
C ARG A 139 5.02 3.84 12.70
N PRO A 140 5.84 4.89 12.52
CA PRO A 140 7.17 4.93 13.12
C PRO A 140 7.09 4.88 14.64
N LYS A 141 8.07 4.22 15.26
CA LYS A 141 8.28 4.31 16.70
C LYS A 141 8.94 5.63 17.07
N ASN A 142 8.58 6.15 18.24
CA ASN A 142 9.27 7.26 18.91
C ASN A 142 10.78 6.97 19.09
N LYS A 143 11.55 8.00 19.47
CA LYS A 143 13.03 8.09 19.54
C LYS A 143 13.84 6.86 20.00
N LYS A 144 13.24 5.87 20.68
CA LYS A 144 13.88 4.63 21.15
C LYS A 144 14.30 3.67 20.04
N HIS A 145 13.73 3.74 18.83
CA HIS A 145 13.99 2.76 17.75
C HIS A 145 14.69 3.35 16.51
N LYS A 146 15.45 4.44 16.69
CA LYS A 146 16.21 5.09 15.61
C LYS A 146 17.11 4.13 14.82
N LYS A 147 17.67 3.10 15.47
CA LYS A 147 18.51 2.10 14.79
C LYS A 147 17.74 1.29 13.75
N LEU A 148 16.50 0.89 14.08
CA LEU A 148 15.66 0.12 13.16
C LEU A 148 15.19 1.00 12.00
N LYS A 149 14.76 2.22 12.30
CA LYS A 149 14.39 3.20 11.27
C LYS A 149 15.53 3.40 10.28
N LYS A 150 16.74 3.70 10.75
CA LYS A 150 17.94 3.86 9.90
C LYS A 150 18.27 2.63 9.05
N LEU A 151 17.97 1.44 9.54
CA LEU A 151 18.22 0.20 8.82
C LEU A 151 17.23 0.03 7.65
N LEU A 152 15.98 0.46 7.81
CA LEU A 152 14.94 0.34 6.78
C LEU A 152 14.95 1.51 5.79
N THR A 153 15.31 2.71 6.24
CA THR A 153 15.26 3.94 5.44
C THR A 153 16.61 4.34 4.83
N GLY A 154 17.68 3.63 5.19
CA GLY A 154 19.05 4.10 4.95
C GLY A 154 19.40 5.37 5.74
N ARG A 155 20.34 6.17 5.20
CA ARG A 155 20.99 7.33 5.84
C ARG A 155 20.14 8.63 5.87
N GLY A 156 18.80 8.50 5.96
CA GLY A 156 17.88 9.64 5.97
C GLY A 156 17.89 10.44 7.28
N GLU A 157 17.63 11.74 7.19
CA GLU A 157 17.47 12.64 8.34
C GLU A 157 16.12 12.43 9.03
N ASP A 158 16.07 12.61 10.35
CA ASP A 158 14.87 12.29 11.14
C ASP A 158 13.64 13.15 10.75
N GLY A 159 13.84 14.42 10.38
CA GLY A 159 12.79 15.37 10.01
C GLY A 159 12.09 15.04 8.69
N VAL A 160 12.86 14.64 7.66
CA VAL A 160 12.32 14.24 6.35
C VAL A 160 11.32 13.09 6.49
N MET A 161 11.57 12.14 7.40
CA MET A 161 10.62 11.05 7.63
C MET A 161 9.30 11.53 8.22
N GLU A 162 9.33 12.46 9.18
CA GLU A 162 8.11 12.93 9.85
C GLU A 162 7.21 13.67 8.87
N GLU A 163 7.80 14.51 8.00
CA GLU A 163 7.09 15.17 6.91
C GLU A 163 6.44 14.16 5.95
N VAL A 164 7.18 13.13 5.54
CA VAL A 164 6.61 12.11 4.63
C VAL A 164 5.51 11.31 5.32
N CYS A 165 5.66 10.96 6.60
CA CYS A 165 4.62 10.25 7.34
C CYS A 165 3.33 11.08 7.42
N GLN A 166 3.43 12.39 7.67
CA GLN A 166 2.26 13.28 7.71
C GLN A 166 1.61 13.40 6.32
N ALA A 167 2.41 13.58 5.27
CA ALA A 167 1.90 13.68 3.90
C ALA A 167 1.21 12.38 3.45
N ASP A 168 1.76 11.22 3.81
CA ASP A 168 1.15 9.93 3.51
C ASP A 168 -0.09 9.65 4.36
N GLU A 169 -0.15 10.07 5.63
CA GLU A 169 -1.35 9.90 6.46
C GLU A 169 -2.57 10.63 5.86
N GLN A 170 -2.37 11.83 5.30
CA GLN A 170 -3.41 12.53 4.55
C GLN A 170 -3.84 11.78 3.29
N LYS A 171 -2.91 11.17 2.54
CA LYS A 171 -3.24 10.38 1.34
C LYS A 171 -3.93 9.06 1.67
N LEU A 172 -3.58 8.43 2.79
CA LEU A 172 -4.21 7.18 3.24
C LEU A 172 -5.72 7.37 3.47
N GLU A 173 -6.13 8.54 3.95
CA GLU A 173 -7.54 8.89 4.15
C GLU A 173 -8.33 9.00 2.84
N THR A 174 -7.67 9.28 1.72
CA THR A 174 -8.31 9.46 0.41
C THR A 174 -8.21 8.22 -0.48
N LEU A 175 -7.64 7.11 0.01
CA LEU A 175 -7.53 5.89 -0.79
C LEU A 175 -8.91 5.29 -1.12
N PRO A 176 -9.11 4.79 -2.35
CA PRO A 176 -10.37 4.14 -2.78
C PRO A 176 -10.48 2.68 -2.30
N LEU A 177 -9.68 2.30 -1.30
CA LEU A 177 -9.68 0.97 -0.68
C LEU A 177 -9.21 1.07 0.77
N LEU A 178 -9.44 0.01 1.54
CA LEU A 178 -8.91 -0.10 2.89
C LEU A 178 -7.42 -0.41 2.93
N TYR A 179 -6.70 0.29 3.80
CA TYR A 179 -5.33 -0.03 4.18
C TYR A 179 -5.29 -0.67 5.58
N HIS A 180 -4.17 -1.30 5.90
CA HIS A 180 -3.91 -1.86 7.23
C HIS A 180 -2.81 -1.08 7.93
N THR A 181 -2.98 -0.76 9.22
CA THR A 181 -1.95 -0.06 10.01
C THR A 181 -1.27 -1.00 10.98
N LEU A 182 0.05 -1.10 10.89
CA LEU A 182 0.90 -1.72 11.89
C LEU A 182 1.28 -0.69 12.95
N GLU A 183 0.59 -0.76 14.09
CA GLU A 183 0.81 0.15 15.21
C GLU A 183 2.18 -0.09 15.87
N PRO A 184 2.82 0.94 16.44
CA PRO A 184 4.14 0.82 17.06
C PRO A 184 4.19 -0.22 18.20
N SER A 185 3.07 -0.51 18.84
CA SER A 185 2.96 -1.52 19.90
C SER A 185 3.00 -2.97 19.40
N THR A 186 2.82 -3.20 18.10
CA THR A 186 2.63 -4.55 17.53
C THR A 186 3.93 -5.27 17.17
N TRP A 187 5.06 -4.60 17.25
CA TRP A 187 6.39 -5.15 16.95
C TRP A 187 7.44 -4.56 17.87
N SER A 188 8.51 -5.28 18.21
CA SER A 188 9.57 -4.79 19.10
C SER A 188 10.92 -4.61 18.39
N CYS A 189 11.21 -5.47 17.41
CA CYS A 189 12.41 -5.49 16.60
C CYS A 189 12.10 -5.65 15.10
N THR A 190 13.12 -5.76 14.24
CA THR A 190 12.94 -6.00 12.79
C THR A 190 12.17 -7.28 12.52
N GLU A 191 12.53 -8.38 13.19
CA GLU A 191 11.94 -9.70 12.90
C GLU A 191 10.46 -9.74 13.24
N ASP A 192 10.06 -9.13 14.37
CA ASP A 192 8.65 -9.00 14.73
C ASP A 192 7.87 -8.19 13.69
N LEU A 193 8.46 -7.11 13.18
CA LEU A 193 7.84 -6.28 12.15
C LEU A 193 7.65 -7.07 10.85
N LEU A 194 8.68 -7.80 10.40
CA LEU A 194 8.60 -8.63 9.20
C LEU A 194 7.56 -9.75 9.36
N LEU A 195 7.46 -10.36 10.54
CA LEU A 195 6.43 -11.34 10.85
C LEU A 195 5.02 -10.72 10.83
N ALA A 196 4.85 -9.55 11.45
CA ALA A 196 3.59 -8.81 11.45
C ALA A 196 3.14 -8.47 10.02
N ILE A 197 4.07 -8.01 9.16
CA ILE A 197 3.80 -7.74 7.74
C ILE A 197 3.32 -9.01 7.03
N ARG A 198 4.02 -10.14 7.18
CA ARG A 198 3.60 -11.42 6.56
C ARG A 198 2.20 -11.84 7.01
N ASN A 199 1.89 -11.69 8.29
CA ASN A 199 0.56 -12.00 8.83
C ASN A 199 -0.53 -11.08 8.25
N VAL A 200 -0.22 -9.78 8.09
CA VAL A 200 -1.13 -8.85 7.42
C VAL A 200 -1.36 -9.26 5.98
N ILE A 201 -0.30 -9.52 5.19
CA ILE A 201 -0.43 -9.95 3.79
C ILE A 201 -1.29 -11.21 3.69
N HIS A 202 -1.03 -12.21 4.52
CA HIS A 202 -1.79 -13.47 4.55
C HIS A 202 -3.27 -13.26 4.88
N SER A 203 -3.57 -12.43 5.89
CA SER A 203 -4.95 -12.13 6.28
C SER A 203 -5.70 -11.32 5.21
N GLN A 204 -5.05 -10.32 4.62
CA GLN A 204 -5.63 -9.45 3.60
C GLN A 204 -5.81 -10.16 2.26
N GLN A 205 -4.96 -11.14 1.91
CA GLN A 205 -5.13 -11.93 0.69
C GLN A 205 -6.46 -12.72 0.68
N LYS A 206 -6.95 -13.14 1.85
CA LYS A 206 -8.18 -13.92 1.99
C LYS A 206 -9.42 -13.05 2.21
N ALA A 207 -9.23 -11.77 2.54
CA ALA A 207 -10.32 -10.86 2.87
C ALA A 207 -11.07 -10.40 1.61
N LEU A 208 -12.39 -10.24 1.74
CA LEU A 208 -13.19 -9.57 0.71
C LEU A 208 -12.78 -8.10 0.67
N LEU A 209 -12.37 -7.62 -0.51
CA LEU A 209 -11.92 -6.25 -0.70
C LEU A 209 -13.11 -5.35 -0.99
N TRP A 210 -13.17 -4.18 -0.36
CA TRP A 210 -14.17 -3.15 -0.65
C TRP A 210 -13.49 -1.98 -1.34
N VAL A 211 -13.94 -1.63 -2.55
CA VAL A 211 -13.32 -0.61 -3.39
C VAL A 211 -14.34 0.40 -3.87
N GLU A 212 -13.99 1.68 -3.84
CA GLU A 212 -14.78 2.79 -4.41
C GLU A 212 -14.51 2.93 -5.91
N LEU A 213 -14.90 1.94 -6.71
CA LEU A 213 -14.56 1.89 -8.14
C LEU A 213 -15.18 3.01 -8.97
N GLU A 214 -16.34 3.54 -8.58
CA GLU A 214 -16.99 4.67 -9.29
C GLU A 214 -16.15 5.95 -9.25
N ARG A 215 -15.31 6.13 -8.22
CA ARG A 215 -14.39 7.27 -8.12
C ARG A 215 -13.23 7.19 -9.12
N LEU A 216 -13.00 6.02 -9.71
CA LEU A 216 -11.84 5.75 -10.57
C LEU A 216 -12.13 5.85 -12.06
N GLN A 217 -13.38 6.12 -12.44
CA GLN A 217 -13.87 6.26 -13.82
C GLN A 217 -13.43 7.56 -14.49
#